data_AF-A0A5K1C7P5-F1
#
_entry.id   AF-A0A5K1C7P5-F1
#
_cell.length_a   1.000
_cell.length_b   1.000
_cell.length_c   1.000
_cell.angle_alpha   90.00
_cell.angle_beta   90.00
_cell.angle_gamma   90.00
#
_symmetry.space_group_name_H-M   'P 1'
#
loop_
_entity.id
_entity.type
_entity.pdbx_description
1 polymer ?
#
loop_
_entity_poly.entity_id
_entity_poly.type
_entity_poly.pdbx_seq_one_letter_code
_entity_poly.pdbx_strand_id
1 'polypeptide(L)' 'AIDLLRNLLNGILLDSVGNLTTTLWSLRLSSNQIEGTIPLALANLT' A
#
# COMPACT_ATOMS: atom_id res chain seq x y z
N ALA A 1 -8.15 -6.74 5.58
CA ALA A 1 -6.68 -6.62 5.71
C ALA A 1 -6.03 -7.32 4.53
N ILE A 2 -4.95 -6.75 3.99
CA ILE A 2 -4.13 -7.38 2.94
C ILE A 2 -2.70 -7.50 3.48
N ASP A 3 -2.15 -8.71 3.36
CA ASP A 3 -0.76 -9.00 3.70
C ASP A 3 0.02 -9.43 2.45
N LEU A 4 0.96 -8.59 2.04
CA LEU A 4 1.86 -8.81 0.91
C LEU A 4 3.33 -8.73 1.37
N LEU A 5 3.57 -8.93 2.66
CA LEU A 5 4.90 -8.91 3.26
C LEU A 5 5.84 -9.92 2.57
N ARG A 6 7.08 -9.51 2.34
CA ARG A 6 8.16 -10.37 1.78
C ARG A 6 7.84 -10.96 0.40
N ASN A 7 7.34 -10.11 -0.49
CA ASN A 7 7.21 -10.45 -1.91
C ASN A 7 8.24 -9.68 -2.76
N LEU A 8 8.20 -9.90 -4.07
CA LEU A 8 9.05 -9.20 -5.05
C LEU A 8 8.28 -8.08 -5.77
N LEU A 9 7.29 -7.48 -5.11
CA LEU A 9 6.52 -6.37 -5.68
C LEU A 9 7.45 -5.17 -5.89
N ASN A 10 7.40 -4.58 -7.07
CA ASN A 10 8.22 -3.44 -7.46
C ASN A 10 7.37 -2.36 -8.14
N GLY A 11 7.99 -1.20 -8.38
CA GLY A 11 7.33 -0.03 -8.95
C GLY A 11 6.77 0.91 -7.89
N ILE A 12 5.84 1.78 -8.28
CA ILE A 12 5.31 2.84 -7.40
C ILE A 12 3.90 2.52 -6.92
N LEU A 13 3.59 2.92 -5.68
CA LEU A 13 2.20 2.99 -5.21
C LEU A 13 1.51 4.18 -5.87
N LEU A 14 0.50 3.91 -6.70
CA LEU A 14 -0.33 4.95 -7.32
C LEU A 14 -1.42 5.43 -6.34
N ASP A 15 -1.89 6.67 -6.50
CA ASP A 15 -2.99 7.22 -5.69
C ASP A 15 -4.27 6.36 -5.70
N SER A 16 -4.48 5.56 -6.75
CA SER A 16 -5.60 4.61 -6.85
C SER A 16 -5.62 3.56 -5.74
N VAL A 17 -4.49 3.30 -5.05
CA VAL A 17 -4.44 2.43 -3.87
C VAL A 17 -5.31 2.97 -2.73
N GLY A 18 -5.59 4.28 -2.70
CA GLY A 18 -6.50 4.90 -1.73
C GLY A 18 -7.93 4.37 -1.81
N ASN A 19 -8.37 3.83 -2.96
CA ASN A 19 -9.70 3.21 -3.06
C ASN A 19 -9.89 2.05 -2.07
N LEU A 20 -8.78 1.44 -1.63
CA LEU A 20 -8.79 0.34 -0.66
C LEU A 20 -9.07 0.82 0.78
N THR A 21 -8.91 2.10 1.11
CA THR A 21 -9.09 2.61 2.49
C THR A 21 -10.54 2.50 2.98
N THR A 22 -11.50 2.37 2.07
CA THR A 22 -12.93 2.20 2.39
C THR A 22 -13.27 0.81 2.94
N THR A 23 -12.38 -0.19 2.73
CA THR A 23 -12.65 -1.60 3.07
C THR A 23 -11.51 -2.25 3.84
N LEU A 24 -10.28 -1.75 3.71
CA LEU A 24 -9.12 -2.24 4.44
C LEU A 24 -8.88 -1.43 5.71
N TRP A 25 -8.60 -2.14 6.79
CA TRP A 25 -8.09 -1.60 8.05
C TRP A 25 -6.58 -1.90 8.23
N SER A 26 -5.97 -2.65 7.30
CA SER A 26 -4.54 -2.96 7.34
C SER A 26 -4.02 -3.36 5.97
N LEU A 27 -2.84 -2.83 5.62
CA LEU A 27 -2.11 -3.11 4.40
C LEU A 27 -0.62 -3.29 4.75
N ARG A 28 -0.10 -4.51 4.61
CA ARG A 28 1.33 -4.82 4.86
C ARG A 28 2.06 -4.98 3.54
N LEU A 29 3.00 -4.06 3.29
CA LEU A 29 3.82 -4.02 2.07
C LEU A 29 5.33 -4.08 2.35
N SER A 30 5.74 -4.25 3.61
CA SER A 30 7.16 -4.26 3.96
C SER A 30 7.91 -5.45 3.35
N SER A 31 9.22 -5.29 3.20
CA SER A 31 10.09 -6.26 2.52
C SER A 31 9.67 -6.54 1.07
N ASN A 32 9.25 -5.49 0.36
CA ASN A 32 9.10 -5.46 -1.10
C ASN A 32 10.11 -4.47 -1.70
N GLN A 33 10.09 -4.30 -3.01
CA GLN A 33 10.92 -3.39 -3.79
C GLN A 33 10.09 -2.21 -4.32
N ILE A 34 9.09 -1.77 -3.55
CA ILE A 34 8.24 -0.62 -3.90
C ILE A 34 9.07 0.65 -3.71
N GLU A 35 9.06 1.49 -4.73
CA GLU A 35 9.83 2.74 -4.82
C GLU A 35 8.88 3.96 -4.83
N GLY A 36 9.48 5.16 -4.74
CA GLY A 36 8.73 6.42 -4.73
C GLY A 36 8.18 6.78 -3.35
N THR A 37 7.11 7.59 -3.34
CA THR A 37 6.49 8.10 -2.12
C THR A 37 5.23 7.32 -1.77
N ILE A 38 4.92 7.20 -0.48
CA ILE A 38 3.63 6.70 -0.02
C ILE A 38 2.53 7.70 -0.44
N PRO A 39 1.50 7.27 -1.20
CA PRO A 39 0.41 8.14 -1.61
C PRO A 39 -0.32 8.77 -0.43
N LEU A 40 -0.60 10.07 -0.52
CA LEU A 40 -1.49 10.78 0.42
C LEU A 40 -2.90 10.16 0.46
N ALA A 41 -3.30 9.49 -0.62
CA ALA A 41 -4.56 8.75 -0.68
C ALA A 41 -4.67 7.63 0.37
N LEU A 42 -3.55 7.16 0.94
CA LEU A 42 -3.52 6.22 2.06
C LEU A 42 -3.65 6.89 3.44
N ALA A 43 -3.76 8.21 3.53
CA ALA A 43 -3.86 8.93 4.81
C ALA A 43 -5.09 8.53 5.64
N ASN A 44 -6.13 7.99 5.01
CA ASN A 44 -7.33 7.48 5.68
C ASN A 44 -7.19 6.04 6.20
N LEU A 45 -6.06 5.37 5.95
CA LEU A 45 -5.77 4.04 6.45
C LEU A 45 -5.13 4.16 7.85
N THR A 46 -5.97 4.24 8.89
CA THR A 46 -5.54 4.33 10.31
C THR A 46 -5.27 2.98 10.94
#